data_AF-A0A1S3TDE9-F1
#
_entry.id   AF-A0A1S3TDE9-F1
#
_cell.length_a   1.000
_cell.length_b   1.000
_cell.length_c   1.000
_cell.angle_alpha   90.00
_cell.angle_beta   90.00
_cell.angle_gamma   90.00
#
_symmetry.space_group_name_H-M   'P 1'
#
loop_
_entity.id
_entity.type
_entity.pdbx_description
1 polymer ?
#
loop_
_entity_poly.entity_id
_entity_poly.type
_entity_poly.pdbx_seq_one_letter_code
_entity_poly.pdbx_strand_id
1 'polypeptide(L)'
;LTAGYYNLCDRDGYRPIARMLSRHNAILNFTCLEMKNVEQPVKAQSGAEELVTQVLSGGWAENIEVAGENALERYDHEAYNQILSNARRNDIAKFGHPTLKMYGVTYLRLSDKLMKQRNFDIFKAFVKKMHANLDYCSTNYHFTEPMERSKPRIPLEFLLEATEPLEPY
;
A
#
# COMPACT_ATOMS: atom_id res chain seq x y z
N LEU A 1 -10.29 16.51 -2.41
CA LEU A 1 -11.49 17.25 -1.94
C LEU A 1 -12.79 16.71 -2.52
N THR A 2 -13.06 16.85 -3.82
CA THR A 2 -14.34 16.43 -4.44
C THR A 2 -14.64 14.93 -4.31
N ALA A 3 -13.61 14.08 -4.28
CA ALA A 3 -13.74 12.65 -4.02
C ALA A 3 -14.11 12.30 -2.55
N GLY A 4 -14.20 13.29 -1.66
CA GLY A 4 -14.51 13.10 -0.23
C GLY A 4 -13.28 13.00 0.68
N TYR A 5 -12.07 12.86 0.13
CA TYR A 5 -10.83 12.96 0.91
C TYR A 5 -10.48 14.43 1.14
N TYR A 6 -10.69 14.90 2.38
CA TYR A 6 -10.31 16.25 2.81
C TYR A 6 -8.83 16.32 3.20
N ASN A 7 -7.96 16.09 2.22
CA ASN A 7 -6.50 16.12 2.37
C ASN A 7 -5.96 17.47 1.86
N LEU A 8 -5.19 18.16 2.69
CA LEU A 8 -4.50 19.43 2.39
C LEU A 8 -3.04 19.34 2.89
N CYS A 9 -2.22 20.36 2.61
CA CYS A 9 -0.84 20.39 3.07
C CYS A 9 -0.68 20.41 4.60
N ASP A 10 -1.67 20.95 5.32
CA ASP A 10 -1.71 21.09 6.77
C ASP A 10 -2.77 20.19 7.43
N ARG A 11 -3.37 19.27 6.65
CA ARG A 11 -4.46 18.41 7.10
C ARG A 11 -4.40 17.04 6.45
N ASP A 12 -4.15 16.01 7.26
CA ASP A 12 -4.19 14.63 6.79
C ASP A 12 -5.65 14.15 6.60
N GLY A 13 -6.00 13.82 5.36
CA GLY A 13 -7.31 13.32 4.98
C GLY A 13 -7.47 11.79 5.03
N TYR A 14 -6.38 11.05 5.24
CA TYR A 14 -6.33 9.59 5.13
C TYR A 14 -6.09 8.90 6.49
N ARG A 15 -5.28 9.46 7.37
CA ARG A 15 -5.01 8.93 8.71
C ARG A 15 -6.29 8.80 9.57
N PRO A 16 -7.29 9.70 9.51
CA PRO A 16 -8.59 9.47 10.14
C PRO A 16 -9.31 8.21 9.65
N ILE A 17 -9.13 7.84 8.37
CA ILE A 17 -9.70 6.61 7.81
C ILE A 17 -8.95 5.40 8.38
N ALA A 18 -7.61 5.46 8.43
CA ALA A 18 -6.80 4.41 9.07
C ALA A 18 -7.18 4.22 10.55
N ARG A 19 -7.32 5.31 11.31
CA ARG A 19 -7.79 5.28 12.70
C ARG A 19 -9.17 4.66 12.83
N MET A 20 -10.09 4.99 11.92
CA MET A 20 -11.42 4.39 11.88
C MET A 20 -11.35 2.88 11.64
N LEU A 21 -10.49 2.41 10.72
CA LEU A 21 -10.29 0.98 10.43
C LEU A 21 -9.70 0.20 11.61
N SER A 22 -8.90 0.83 12.47
CA SER A 22 -8.18 0.18 13.58
C SER A 22 -9.10 -0.59 14.55
N ARG A 23 -10.32 -0.10 14.80
CA ARG A 23 -11.28 -0.79 15.69
C ARG A 23 -11.86 -2.06 15.08
N HIS A 24 -11.70 -2.26 13.77
CA HIS A 24 -12.27 -3.35 13.00
C HIS A 24 -11.27 -4.46 12.68
N ASN A 25 -10.00 -4.32 13.09
CA ASN A 25 -8.90 -5.19 12.64
C ASN A 25 -8.87 -5.33 11.11
N ALA A 26 -9.14 -4.22 10.41
CA ALA A 26 -9.29 -4.16 8.97
C ALA A 26 -7.98 -3.71 8.31
N ILE A 27 -7.78 -4.16 7.06
CA ILE A 27 -6.66 -3.76 6.22
C ILE A 27 -7.08 -2.53 5.39
N LEU A 28 -6.22 -1.52 5.32
CA LEU A 28 -6.36 -0.46 4.33
C LEU A 28 -5.75 -0.92 3.01
N ASN A 29 -6.58 -1.22 2.01
CA ASN A 29 -6.11 -1.56 0.66
C ASN A 29 -6.08 -0.30 -0.20
N PHE A 30 -4.89 0.11 -0.64
CA PHE A 30 -4.69 1.34 -1.43
C PHE A 30 -4.29 1.05 -2.89
N THR A 31 -4.06 2.08 -3.69
CA THR A 31 -3.75 1.92 -5.13
C THR A 31 -2.61 2.83 -5.58
N CYS A 32 -2.28 2.82 -6.88
CA CYS A 32 -1.19 3.56 -7.52
C CYS A 32 0.23 3.11 -7.13
N LEU A 33 0.39 1.87 -6.63
CA LEU A 33 1.70 1.38 -6.17
C LEU A 33 2.79 1.35 -7.26
N GLU A 34 2.39 1.35 -8.53
CA GLU A 34 3.27 1.24 -9.69
C GLU A 34 3.64 2.60 -10.31
N MET A 35 2.94 3.67 -9.94
CA MET A 35 3.07 4.96 -10.60
C MET A 35 4.31 5.73 -10.15
N LYS A 36 4.92 6.46 -11.10
CA LYS A 36 5.89 7.52 -10.81
C LYS A 36 5.39 8.88 -11.26
N ASN A 37 5.81 9.93 -10.57
CA ASN A 37 5.42 11.30 -10.89
C ASN A 37 5.92 11.73 -12.27
N VAL A 38 7.09 11.23 -12.68
CA VAL A 38 7.68 11.51 -14.00
C VAL A 38 6.86 10.94 -15.17
N GLU A 39 5.97 9.98 -14.91
CA GLU A 39 5.07 9.41 -15.91
C GLU A 39 3.81 10.28 -16.11
N GLN A 40 3.59 11.28 -15.26
CA GLN A 40 2.37 12.08 -15.24
C GLN A 40 2.56 13.42 -15.98
N PRO A 41 1.54 13.92 -16.70
CA PRO A 41 1.62 15.24 -17.32
C PRO A 41 1.78 16.35 -16.27
N VAL A 42 2.73 17.27 -16.47
CA VAL A 42 2.98 18.41 -15.53
C VAL A 42 1.71 19.20 -15.23
N LYS A 43 0.84 19.41 -16.23
CA LYS A 43 -0.43 20.13 -16.07
C LYS A 43 -1.43 19.44 -15.12
N ALA A 44 -1.25 18.15 -14.84
CA ALA A 44 -2.11 17.39 -13.94
C ALA A 44 -1.76 17.62 -12.46
N GLN A 45 -0.58 18.19 -12.15
CA GLN A 45 -0.13 18.41 -10.77
C GLN A 45 -0.23 17.12 -9.91
N SER A 46 0.15 15.99 -10.50
CA SER A 46 0.03 14.68 -9.86
C SER A 46 1.25 14.37 -8.98
N GLY A 47 1.00 14.05 -7.71
CA GLY A 47 1.99 13.53 -6.76
C GLY A 47 1.59 12.13 -6.30
N ALA A 48 1.68 11.14 -7.19
CA ALA A 48 1.27 9.76 -6.89
C ALA A 48 2.22 9.10 -5.88
N GLU A 49 3.52 9.37 -6.00
CA GLU A 49 4.55 8.80 -5.11
C GLU A 49 4.42 9.34 -3.68
N GLU A 50 4.18 10.64 -3.53
CA GLU A 50 3.93 11.29 -2.24
C GLU A 50 2.59 10.84 -1.66
N LEU A 51 1.56 10.66 -2.49
CA LEU A 51 0.26 10.20 -2.02
C LEU A 51 0.34 8.76 -1.48
N VAL A 52 0.96 7.83 -2.21
CA VAL A 52 1.18 6.46 -1.71
C VAL A 52 1.98 6.51 -0.41
N THR A 53 3.02 7.34 -0.36
CA THR A 53 3.81 7.55 0.85
C THR A 53 2.98 7.98 2.05
N GLN A 54 2.19 9.04 1.90
CA GLN A 54 1.33 9.56 2.96
C GLN A 54 0.37 8.48 3.48
N VAL A 55 -0.30 7.75 2.59
CA VAL A 55 -1.33 6.79 2.98
C VAL A 55 -0.75 5.55 3.66
N LEU A 56 0.36 5.01 3.14
CA LEU A 56 1.04 3.88 3.80
C LEU A 56 1.54 4.30 5.19
N SER A 57 2.18 5.47 5.30
CA SER A 57 2.67 5.98 6.57
C SER A 57 1.56 6.23 7.59
N GLY A 58 0.43 6.80 7.16
CA GLY A 58 -0.73 6.99 8.02
C GLY A 58 -1.34 5.68 8.52
N GLY A 59 -1.39 4.64 7.68
CA GLY A 59 -1.82 3.31 8.08
C GLY A 59 -0.92 2.69 9.15
N TRP A 60 0.40 2.70 8.93
CA TRP A 60 1.36 2.18 9.91
C TRP A 60 1.37 2.98 11.21
N ALA A 61 1.24 4.31 11.15
CA ALA A 61 1.17 5.16 12.34
C ALA A 61 -0.07 4.88 13.21
N GLU A 62 -1.17 4.45 12.61
CA GLU A 62 -2.39 4.01 13.31
C GLU A 62 -2.37 2.51 13.67
N ASN A 63 -1.21 1.85 13.50
CA ASN A 63 -0.99 0.43 13.79
C ASN A 63 -1.97 -0.51 13.06
N ILE A 64 -2.29 -0.21 11.80
CA ILE A 64 -3.08 -1.10 10.95
C ILE A 64 -2.22 -1.69 9.83
N GLU A 65 -2.67 -2.84 9.34
CA GLU A 65 -2.11 -3.47 8.16
C GLU A 65 -2.51 -2.68 6.91
N VAL A 66 -1.56 -2.53 5.97
CA VAL A 66 -1.78 -1.81 4.72
C VAL A 66 -1.43 -2.71 3.54
N ALA A 67 -2.35 -2.85 2.60
CA ALA A 67 -2.19 -3.57 1.34
C ALA A 67 -2.34 -2.60 0.16
N GLY A 68 -2.09 -3.08 -1.06
CA GLY A 68 -2.36 -2.23 -2.21
C GLY A 68 -2.36 -2.91 -3.57
N GLU A 69 -2.64 -2.09 -4.56
CA GLU A 69 -2.84 -2.48 -5.95
C GLU A 69 -2.08 -1.54 -6.90
N ASN A 70 -1.76 -2.04 -8.09
CA ASN A 70 -1.46 -1.15 -9.21
C ASN A 70 -2.76 -0.53 -9.75
N ALA A 71 -2.73 0.75 -10.13
CA ALA A 71 -3.89 1.45 -10.66
C ALA A 71 -4.15 1.14 -12.14
N LEU A 72 -3.09 0.96 -12.93
CA LEU A 72 -3.15 0.74 -14.38
C LEU A 72 -2.44 -0.55 -14.79
N GLU A 73 -2.82 -1.12 -15.94
CA GLU A 73 -2.13 -2.30 -16.49
C GLU A 73 -0.67 -1.97 -16.84
N ARG A 74 0.28 -2.68 -16.25
CA ARG A 74 1.73 -2.50 -16.48
C ARG A 74 2.46 -3.83 -16.48
N TYR A 75 3.39 -4.03 -17.42
CA TYR A 75 4.11 -5.31 -17.60
C TYR A 75 5.63 -5.14 -17.62
N ASP A 76 6.10 -3.92 -17.36
CA ASP A 76 7.50 -3.52 -17.44
C ASP A 76 8.19 -3.55 -16.07
N HIS A 77 9.53 -3.63 -16.10
CA HIS A 77 10.35 -3.69 -14.88
C HIS A 77 10.22 -2.44 -14.00
N GLU A 78 9.95 -1.27 -14.59
CA GLU A 78 9.88 -0.01 -13.85
C GLU A 78 8.69 0.01 -12.90
N ALA A 79 7.50 -0.33 -13.41
CA ALA A 79 6.29 -0.49 -12.60
C ALA A 79 6.49 -1.52 -11.48
N TYR A 80 7.04 -2.70 -11.79
CA TYR A 80 7.27 -3.73 -10.78
C TYR A 80 8.29 -3.32 -9.72
N ASN A 81 9.35 -2.60 -10.10
CA ASN A 81 10.32 -2.08 -9.14
C ASN A 81 9.72 -1.00 -8.24
N GLN A 82 8.82 -0.16 -8.75
CA GLN A 82 8.09 0.83 -7.96
C GLN A 82 7.14 0.16 -6.94
N ILE A 83 6.43 -0.89 -7.36
CA ILE A 83 5.62 -1.69 -6.43
C ILE A 83 6.51 -2.29 -5.34
N LEU A 84 7.68 -2.85 -5.70
CA LEU A 84 8.62 -3.45 -4.75
C LEU A 84 9.15 -2.42 -3.73
N SER A 85 9.48 -1.20 -4.16
CA SER A 85 9.93 -0.14 -3.24
C SER A 85 8.84 0.30 -2.28
N ASN A 86 7.57 0.31 -2.72
CA ASN A 86 6.44 0.58 -1.85
C ASN A 86 6.14 -0.59 -0.89
N ALA A 87 6.28 -1.83 -1.36
CA ALA A 87 5.97 -3.03 -0.58
C ALA A 87 6.90 -3.23 0.62
N ARG A 88 8.17 -2.81 0.52
CA ARG A 88 9.16 -2.86 1.60
C ARG A 88 9.96 -1.58 1.63
N ARG A 89 9.44 -0.58 2.34
CA ARG A 89 10.14 0.69 2.53
C ARG A 89 11.28 0.50 3.52
N ASN A 90 12.43 1.08 3.20
CA ASN A 90 13.62 1.09 4.07
C ASN A 90 14.12 -0.32 4.45
N ASP A 91 14.24 -1.22 3.46
CA ASP A 91 14.71 -2.61 3.60
C ASP A 91 16.22 -2.73 3.97
N ILE A 92 16.66 -2.00 5.01
CA ILE A 92 17.99 -2.06 5.64
C ILE A 92 17.93 -2.95 6.91
N ALA A 93 17.01 -3.91 6.97
CA ALA A 93 17.09 -4.96 7.98
C ALA A 93 18.11 -6.01 7.52
N LYS A 94 19.41 -5.71 7.67
CA LYS A 94 20.48 -6.69 7.41
C LYS A 94 20.35 -7.94 8.30
N PHE A 95 19.64 -7.82 9.43
CA PHE A 95 19.23 -8.92 10.31
C PHE A 95 17.91 -8.54 11.01
N GLY A 96 16.78 -9.14 10.62
CA GLY A 96 15.47 -8.94 11.28
C GLY A 96 14.27 -8.88 10.31
N HIS A 97 13.06 -8.85 10.85
CA HIS A 97 11.84 -8.58 10.06
C HIS A 97 11.81 -7.09 9.63
N PRO A 98 11.39 -6.77 8.39
CA PRO A 98 11.24 -5.38 7.97
C PRO A 98 10.27 -4.65 8.90
N THR A 99 10.64 -3.46 9.36
CA THR A 99 9.81 -2.65 10.26
C THR A 99 8.60 -2.05 9.54
N LEU A 100 8.71 -1.78 8.23
CA LEU A 100 7.65 -1.21 7.40
C LEU A 100 7.48 -2.05 6.13
N LYS A 101 6.53 -2.97 6.16
CA LYS A 101 6.15 -3.79 5.01
C LYS A 101 4.65 -3.67 4.76
N MET A 102 4.28 -3.75 3.49
CA MET A 102 2.88 -3.95 3.13
C MET A 102 2.46 -5.38 3.44
N TYR A 103 1.20 -5.54 3.85
CA TYR A 103 0.59 -6.83 4.17
C TYR A 103 0.42 -7.71 2.93
N GLY A 104 0.09 -7.10 1.80
CA GLY A 104 -0.07 -7.80 0.53
C GLY A 104 -0.20 -6.82 -0.64
N VAL A 105 0.06 -7.35 -1.84
CA VAL A 105 -0.16 -6.62 -3.10
C VAL A 105 -1.04 -7.46 -4.00
N THR A 106 -2.11 -6.86 -4.52
CA THR A 106 -2.98 -7.46 -5.52
C THR A 106 -2.67 -6.85 -6.89
N TYR A 107 -2.35 -7.70 -7.87
CA TYR A 107 -2.00 -7.24 -9.21
C TYR A 107 -3.22 -7.21 -10.14
N LEU A 108 -3.46 -6.05 -10.76
CA LEU A 108 -4.50 -5.81 -11.76
C LEU A 108 -3.89 -5.93 -13.17
N ARG A 109 -4.27 -6.88 -14.02
CA ARG A 109 -5.18 -8.03 -13.82
C ARG A 109 -4.71 -9.20 -14.69
N LEU A 110 -5.05 -10.42 -14.29
CA LEU A 110 -4.93 -11.59 -15.15
C LEU A 110 -5.55 -11.33 -16.53
N SER A 111 -4.78 -11.57 -17.58
CA SER A 111 -5.18 -11.34 -18.97
C SER A 111 -4.27 -12.13 -19.91
N ASP A 112 -4.69 -12.33 -21.14
CA ASP A 112 -3.85 -12.95 -22.18
C ASP A 112 -2.55 -12.17 -22.40
N LYS A 113 -2.60 -10.83 -22.24
CA LYS A 113 -1.41 -9.96 -22.30
C LYS A 113 -0.41 -10.31 -21.19
N LEU A 114 -0.87 -10.51 -19.95
CA LEU A 114 0.00 -10.93 -18.85
C LEU A 114 0.64 -12.29 -19.13
N MET A 115 -0.14 -13.21 -19.72
CA MET A 115 0.28 -14.59 -19.99
C MET A 115 1.21 -14.75 -21.20
N LYS A 116 1.47 -13.68 -21.98
CA LYS A 116 2.49 -13.72 -23.03
C LYS A 116 3.85 -14.00 -22.41
N GLN A 117 4.62 -14.93 -23.00
CA GLN A 117 5.89 -15.44 -22.47
C GLN A 117 6.77 -14.36 -21.82
N ARG A 118 7.10 -13.30 -22.57
CA ARG A 118 7.92 -12.19 -22.08
C ARG A 118 7.34 -11.50 -20.84
N ASN A 119 6.05 -11.18 -20.86
CA ASN A 119 5.40 -10.47 -19.75
C ASN A 119 5.31 -11.36 -18.52
N PHE A 120 4.99 -12.65 -18.71
CA PHE A 120 4.87 -13.61 -17.63
C PHE A 120 6.23 -13.93 -17.00
N ASP A 121 7.32 -13.96 -17.79
CA ASP A 121 8.67 -14.12 -17.27
C ASP A 121 9.08 -12.94 -16.37
N ILE A 122 8.76 -11.71 -16.77
CA ILE A 122 9.00 -10.52 -15.95
C ILE A 122 8.14 -10.56 -14.68
N PHE A 123 6.86 -10.93 -14.80
CA PHE A 123 5.94 -11.05 -13.67
C PHE A 123 6.41 -12.11 -12.66
N LYS A 124 6.90 -13.28 -13.11
CA LYS A 124 7.50 -14.29 -12.23
C LYS A 124 8.71 -13.74 -11.47
N ALA A 125 9.56 -12.96 -12.12
CA ALA A 125 10.69 -12.31 -11.46
C ALA A 125 10.23 -11.29 -10.42
N PHE A 126 9.18 -10.52 -10.71
CA PHE A 126 8.53 -9.63 -9.75
C PHE A 126 7.99 -10.40 -8.53
N VAL A 127 7.23 -11.48 -8.73
CA VAL A 127 6.71 -12.33 -7.64
C VAL A 127 7.85 -12.90 -6.79
N LYS A 128 8.92 -13.40 -7.43
CA LYS A 128 10.10 -13.90 -6.71
C LYS A 128 10.73 -12.82 -5.82
N LYS A 129 10.85 -11.59 -6.31
CA LYS A 129 11.34 -10.46 -5.51
C LYS A 129 10.35 -10.05 -4.42
N MET A 130 9.04 -10.10 -4.66
CA MET A 130 8.03 -9.86 -3.63
C MET A 130 8.17 -10.87 -2.48
N HIS A 131 8.50 -12.13 -2.78
CA HIS A 131 8.79 -13.18 -1.79
C HIS A 131 10.22 -13.13 -1.22
N ALA A 132 10.94 -12.01 -1.36
CA ALA A 132 12.32 -11.87 -0.89
C ALA A 132 13.27 -12.95 -1.43
N ASN A 133 13.06 -13.37 -2.68
CA ASN A 133 13.76 -14.47 -3.36
C ASN A 133 13.59 -15.86 -2.73
N LEU A 134 12.63 -16.03 -1.83
CA LEU A 134 12.22 -17.33 -1.30
C LEU A 134 11.22 -18.01 -2.26
N ASP A 135 11.14 -19.33 -2.15
CA ASP A 135 10.12 -20.12 -2.84
C ASP A 135 8.72 -19.81 -2.30
N TYR A 136 7.70 -20.12 -3.10
CA TYR A 136 6.31 -19.98 -2.67
C TYR A 136 6.05 -20.78 -1.40
N CYS A 137 5.52 -20.11 -0.37
CA CYS A 137 5.17 -20.71 0.91
C CYS A 137 3.65 -20.93 1.00
N SER A 138 3.21 -22.19 0.92
CA SER A 138 1.79 -22.56 0.95
C SER A 138 1.16 -22.58 2.34
N THR A 139 1.98 -22.42 3.40
CA THR A 139 1.55 -22.55 4.79
C THR A 139 1.48 -21.21 5.54
N ASN A 140 1.94 -20.13 4.92
CA ASN A 140 1.97 -18.80 5.52
C ASN A 140 0.65 -18.05 5.28
N TYR A 141 -0.40 -18.45 5.99
CA TYR A 141 -1.65 -17.71 6.05
C TYR A 141 -1.58 -16.73 7.20
N HIS A 142 -1.71 -15.43 6.90
CA HIS A 142 -1.61 -14.38 7.91
C HIS A 142 -2.89 -14.20 8.77
N PHE A 143 -4.00 -14.84 8.39
CA PHE A 143 -5.23 -14.89 9.19
C PHE A 143 -5.56 -16.33 9.58
N THR A 144 -5.03 -16.79 10.71
CA THR A 144 -5.35 -18.10 11.31
C THR A 144 -6.41 -18.01 12.39
N GLU A 145 -6.66 -16.80 12.90
CA GLU A 145 -7.59 -16.57 14.01
C GLU A 145 -8.99 -16.16 13.51
N PRO A 146 -10.08 -16.62 14.18
CA PRO A 146 -11.43 -16.16 13.88
C PRO A 146 -11.58 -14.65 14.01
N MET A 147 -12.39 -14.05 13.13
CA MET A 147 -12.64 -12.61 13.16
C MET A 147 -13.34 -12.21 14.47
N GLU A 148 -12.70 -11.31 15.22
CA GLU A 148 -13.26 -10.75 16.44
C GLU A 148 -14.31 -9.68 16.14
N ARG A 149 -15.21 -9.46 17.09
CA ARG A 149 -16.12 -8.31 17.03
C ARG A 149 -15.34 -7.02 17.16
N SER A 150 -15.74 -6.00 16.40
CA SER A 150 -15.06 -4.69 16.43
C SER A 150 -15.03 -4.09 17.85
N LYS A 151 -13.90 -3.45 18.18
CA LYS A 151 -13.71 -2.67 19.42
C LYS A 151 -14.75 -1.55 19.54
N PRO A 152 -14.95 -0.88 20.69
CA PRO A 152 -15.93 0.19 20.85
C PRO A 152 -15.82 1.32 19.82
N ARG A 153 -16.92 2.08 19.64
CA ARG A 153 -16.96 3.17 18.66
C ARG A 153 -16.02 4.29 19.07
N ILE A 154 -15.20 4.71 18.11
CA ILE A 154 -14.38 5.91 18.21
C ILE A 154 -15.28 7.11 17.86
N PRO A 155 -15.48 8.07 18.76
CA PRO A 155 -16.17 9.32 18.46
C PRO A 155 -15.47 10.12 17.36
N LEU A 156 -16.20 11.02 16.70
CA LEU A 156 -15.70 11.73 15.52
C LEU A 156 -14.51 12.63 15.86
N GLU A 157 -14.56 13.32 16.99
CA GLU A 157 -13.51 14.19 17.51
C GLU A 157 -12.16 13.46 17.60
N PHE A 158 -12.14 12.23 18.12
CA PHE A 158 -10.93 11.42 18.21
C PHE A 158 -10.45 10.90 16.85
N LEU A 159 -11.35 10.74 15.87
CA LEU A 159 -10.93 10.47 14.48
C LEU A 159 -10.27 11.69 13.86
N LEU A 160 -10.77 12.89 14.17
CA LEU A 160 -10.30 14.14 13.59
C LEU A 160 -8.99 14.65 14.20
N GLU A 161 -8.62 14.22 15.41
CA GLU A 161 -7.24 14.38 15.93
C GLU A 161 -6.21 13.78 14.95
N ALA A 162 -6.56 12.72 14.23
CA ALA A 162 -5.68 12.11 13.24
C ALA A 162 -5.43 13.02 12.01
N THR A 163 -6.10 14.16 11.90
CA THR A 163 -5.87 15.11 10.80
C THR A 163 -4.61 15.96 10.99
N GLU A 164 -4.00 15.94 12.18
CA GLU A 164 -2.71 16.56 12.39
C GLU A 164 -1.66 15.97 11.42
N PRO A 165 -0.86 16.81 10.74
CA PRO A 165 0.16 16.35 9.81
C PRO A 165 1.14 15.37 10.47
N LEU A 166 1.57 14.39 9.69
CA LEU A 166 2.58 13.43 10.06
C LEU A 166 3.69 13.46 9.01
N GLU A 167 4.94 13.58 9.44
CA GLU A 167 6.07 13.39 8.53
C GLU A 167 6.09 11.94 8.05
N PRO A 168 6.12 11.68 6.74
CA PRO A 168 6.10 10.33 6.21
C PRO A 168 7.37 9.55 6.56
N TYR A 169 7.24 8.23 6.63
CA TYR A 169 8.36 7.30 6.86
C TYR A 169 9.23 7.06 5.61
#